data_AF-A0A9D0W422-F1
#
_entry.id   AF-A0A9D0W422-F1
#
_cell.length_a   1.000
_cell.length_b   1.000
_cell.length_c   1.000
_cell.angle_alpha   90.00
_cell.angle_beta   90.00
_cell.angle_gamma   90.00
#
_symmetry.space_group_name_H-M   'P 1'
#
loop_
_entity.id
_entity.type
_entity.pdbx_description
1 polymer ?
#
loop_
_entity_poly.entity_id
_entity_poly.type
_entity_poly.pdbx_seq_one_letter_code
_entity_poly.pdbx_strand_id
1 'polypeptide(L)' 'QGQLFVSVWNRGNHSFAIKPGERIAQMVVVPVVQVTFKIVEEFHQTQRGTGGFGHTGRD' A
#
# COMPACT_ATOMS: atom_id res chain seq x y z
N GLN A 1 -2.04 -21.52 -10.84
CA GLN A 1 -0.95 -20.65 -10.35
C GLN A 1 -0.46 -19.84 -11.54
N GLY A 2 -0.90 -18.58 -11.66
CA GLY A 2 -0.64 -17.76 -12.84
C GLY A 2 0.71 -17.04 -12.79
N GLN A 3 1.07 -16.40 -13.91
CA GLN A 3 2.25 -15.54 -14.01
C GLN A 3 2.11 -14.31 -13.11
N LEU A 4 3.20 -13.89 -12.48
CA LEU A 4 3.30 -12.62 -11.77
C LEU A 4 3.66 -11.51 -12.77
N PHE A 5 2.95 -10.39 -12.69
CA PHE A 5 3.18 -9.20 -13.52
C PHE A 5 3.64 -8.03 -12.65
N VAL A 6 4.43 -7.13 -13.24
CA VAL A 6 4.89 -5.89 -12.60
C VAL A 6 4.33 -4.71 -13.38
N SER A 7 3.45 -3.93 -12.76
CA SER A 7 2.96 -2.67 -13.33
C SER A 7 3.97 -1.56 -13.04
N VAL A 8 4.76 -1.18 -14.05
CA VAL A 8 5.83 -0.17 -13.90
C VAL A 8 5.30 1.21 -14.28
N TRP A 9 5.57 2.21 -13.45
CA TRP A 9 5.27 3.60 -13.74
C TRP A 9 6.55 4.44 -13.75
N ASN A 10 6.81 5.11 -14.88
CA ASN A 10 7.83 6.13 -14.99
C ASN A 10 7.23 7.50 -14.64
N ARG A 11 7.60 8.04 -13.47
CA ARG A 11 7.22 9.38 -12.99
C ARG A 11 8.24 10.48 -13.32
N GLY A 12 9.22 10.18 -14.18
CA GLY A 12 10.23 11.14 -14.64
C GLY A 12 9.81 11.86 -15.93
N ASN A 13 10.61 12.84 -16.33
CA ASN A 13 10.35 13.67 -17.52
C ASN A 13 10.98 13.12 -18.82
N HIS A 14 11.64 11.96 -18.74
CA HIS A 14 12.34 11.34 -19.86
C HIS A 14 11.93 9.89 -20.01
N SER A 15 12.04 9.35 -21.22
CA SER A 15 11.84 7.94 -21.48
C SER A 15 12.86 7.07 -20.73
N PHE A 16 12.43 5.88 -20.33
CA PHE A 16 13.28 4.89 -19.67
C PHE A 16 13.06 3.54 -20.33
N ALA A 17 14.12 2.93 -20.84
CA ALA A 17 14.07 1.63 -21.49
C ALA A 17 14.45 0.53 -20.50
N ILE A 18 13.54 -0.41 -20.26
CA ILE A 18 13.81 -1.62 -19.48
C ILE A 18 14.32 -2.70 -20.43
N LYS A 19 15.49 -3.27 -20.12
CA LYS A 19 16.05 -4.37 -20.91
C LYS A 19 15.73 -5.74 -20.29
N PRO A 20 15.65 -6.81 -21.11
CA PRO A 20 15.51 -8.16 -20.58
C PRO A 20 16.60 -8.49 -19.55
N GLY A 21 16.20 -9.07 -18.41
CA GLY A 21 17.09 -9.45 -17.31
C GLY A 21 17.38 -8.34 -16.30
N GLU A 22 16.91 -7.11 -16.52
CA GLU A 22 17.05 -6.03 -15.53
C GLU A 22 16.19 -6.30 -14.28
N ARG A 23 16.75 -5.97 -13.11
CA ARG A 23 16.04 -6.03 -11.83
C ARG A 23 15.17 -4.77 -11.70
N ILE A 24 13.86 -4.89 -11.91
CA ILE A 24 12.92 -3.76 -12.00
C ILE A 24 11.92 -3.65 -10.84
N ALA A 25 11.85 -4.64 -9.96
CA ALA A 25 11.00 -4.66 -8.78
C ALA A 25 11.57 -5.64 -7.73
N GLN A 26 10.96 -5.65 -6.54
CA GLN A 26 11.28 -6.58 -5.46
C GLN A 26 9.99 -7.15 -4.85
N MET A 27 10.04 -8.39 -4.39
CA MET A 27 8.92 -9.05 -3.70
C MET A 27 9.22 -9.10 -2.20
N VAL A 28 8.24 -8.71 -1.39
CA VAL A 28 8.29 -8.85 0.08
C VAL A 28 7.12 -9.70 0.51
N VAL A 29 7.39 -10.73 1.31
CA VAL A 29 6.37 -11.62 1.86
C VAL A 29 6.16 -11.27 3.33
N VAL A 30 4.93 -10.91 3.69
CA VAL A 30 4.57 -10.52 5.07
C VAL A 30 3.36 -11.31 5.54
N PRO A 31 3.24 -11.60 6.85
CA PRO A 31 2.05 -12.23 7.40
C PRO A 31 0.83 -11.33 7.24
N VAL A 32 -0.32 -11.94 6.97
CA VAL A 32 -1.61 -11.25 6.89
C VAL A 32 -2.63 -11.97 7.77
N VAL A 33 -3.55 -11.19 8.36
CA VAL A 33 -4.67 -11.73 9.14
C VAL A 33 -5.92 -11.75 8.27
N GLN A 34 -6.62 -12.89 8.23
CA GLN A 34 -7.95 -12.99 7.65
C GLN A 34 -8.99 -12.69 8.73
N VAL A 35 -9.79 -11.64 8.52
CA VAL A 35 -10.79 -11.21 9.48
C VAL A 35 -12.21 -11.48 8.98
N THR A 36 -13.15 -11.57 9.92
CA THR A 36 -14.59 -11.57 9.62
C THR A 36 -15.19 -10.27 10.13
N PHE A 37 -16.02 -9.63 9.31
CA PHE A 37 -16.72 -8.42 9.73
C PHE A 37 -17.76 -8.73 10.81
N LYS A 38 -17.80 -7.90 11.85
CA LYS A 38 -18.85 -7.88 12.87
C LYS A 38 -19.56 -6.54 12.80
N ILE A 39 -20.85 -6.56 12.48
CA ILE A 39 -21.68 -5.35 12.47
C ILE A 39 -21.96 -4.95 13.93
N VAL A 40 -21.77 -3.67 14.23
CA VAL A 40 -22.05 -3.05 15.53
C VAL A 40 -22.74 -1.71 15.29
N GLU A 41 -23.51 -1.24 16.25
CA GLU A 41 -24.21 0.06 16.15
C GLU A 41 -23.21 1.22 16.21
N GLU A 42 -22.22 1.14 17.10
CA GLU A 42 -21.22 2.19 17.31
C GLU A 42 -19.84 1.62 17.67
N PHE A 43 -18.79 2.40 17.42
CA PHE A 43 -17.42 2.08 17.84
C PHE A 43 -17.06 2.76 19.16
N HIS A 44 -16.20 2.13 19.96
CA HIS A 44 -15.63 2.77 21.15
C HIS A 44 -14.72 3.95 20.77
N GLN A 45 -14.83 5.06 21.52
CA GLN A 45 -13.97 6.21 21.32
C GLN A 45 -12.51 5.92 21.73
N THR A 46 -11.57 6.54 21.02
CA THR A 46 -10.14 6.50 21.32
C THR A 46 -9.58 7.92 21.27
N GLN A 47 -8.39 8.15 21.84
CA GLN A 47 -7.74 9.47 21.81
C GLN A 47 -7.57 10.03 20.39
N ARG A 48 -7.35 9.17 19.39
CA ARG A 48 -7.20 9.57 17.98
C ARG A 48 -8.54 9.94 17.34
N GLY A 49 -9.64 9.31 17.75
CA GLY A 49 -10.97 9.51 17.18
C GLY A 49 -10.98 9.41 15.64
N THR A 50 -11.58 10.40 14.99
CA THR A 50 -11.68 10.51 13.52
C THR A 50 -10.46 11.14 12.85
N GLY A 51 -9.40 11.45 13.61
CA GLY A 51 -8.20 12.11 13.09
C GLY A 51 -7.53 11.33 11.96
N GLY A 52 -7.08 12.02 10.91
CA GLY A 52 -6.41 11.46 9.74
C GLY A 52 -5.68 12.56 8.95
N PHE A 53 -5.06 12.23 7.81
CA PHE A 53 -4.51 13.23 6.88
C PHE A 53 -3.62 14.31 7.50
N GLY A 54 -2.65 13.92 8.34
CA GLY A 54 -1.77 14.89 9.00
C GLY A 54 -2.38 15.60 10.21
N HIS A 55 -3.36 14.98 10.88
CA HIS A 55 -4.01 15.55 12.08
C HIS A 55 -3.07 15.94 13.23
N THR A 56 -1.83 15.44 13.23
CA THR A 56 -0.81 15.77 14.23
C THR A 56 0.02 17.02 13.88
N GLY A 57 -0.25 17.68 12.76
CA GLY A 57 0.53 18.83 12.30
C GLY A 57 1.84 18.44 11.60
N ARG A 58 2.69 19.44 11.37
CA ARG A 58 3.89 19.37 10.52
C ARG A 58 5.16 19.94 11.16
N ASP A 59 5.09 20.41 12.41
CA ASP A 59 6.20 21.10 13.08
C ASP A 59 7.41 20.19 13.30
#